data_AF-A0A447QFA2-F1
#
_entry.id   AF-A0A447QFA2-F1
#
_cell.length_a   1.000
_cell.length_b   1.000
_cell.length_c   1.000
_cell.angle_alpha   90.00
_cell.angle_beta   90.00
_cell.angle_gamma   90.00
#
_symmetry.space_group_name_H-M   'P 1'
#
loop_
_entity.id
_entity.type
_entity.pdbx_description
1 polymer ?
#
loop_
_entity_poly.entity_id
_entity_poly.type
_entity_poly.pdbx_seq_one_letter_code
_entity_poly.pdbx_strand_id
1 'polypeptide(L)'
;MRSQLDTQWQRLQTSPFRAKFRLNDKDRLYLENKGIAVILSHARDFIDRRLADAWPKNDGKQTPMRGHPVFVAQHATATCCRGCLAKWHAIPPDRYSANSSGAISCS
;
A
#
# COMPACT_ATOMS: atom_id res chain seq x y z
N MET A 1 -20.86 -4.91 4.64
CA MET A 1 -19.64 -4.82 3.80
C MET A 1 -19.31 -3.39 3.38
N ARG A 2 -20.28 -2.59 2.89
CA ARG A 2 -20.06 -1.17 2.53
C ARG A 2 -19.77 -0.26 3.74
N SER A 3 -20.49 -0.47 4.85
CA SER A 3 -20.32 0.27 6.10
C SER A 3 -18.92 0.16 6.74
N GLN A 4 -18.26 -1.00 6.63
CA GLN A 4 -16.91 -1.18 7.19
C GLN A 4 -15.84 -0.38 6.44
N LEU A 5 -15.96 -0.30 5.10
CA LEU A 5 -15.09 0.54 4.27
C LEU A 5 -15.30 2.03 4.59
N ASP A 6 -16.55 2.46 4.73
CA ASP A 6 -16.88 3.84 5.07
C ASP A 6 -16.31 4.24 6.44
N THR A 7 -16.44 3.38 7.46
CA THR A 7 -15.84 3.61 8.78
C THR A 7 -14.31 3.67 8.72
N GLN A 8 -13.67 2.78 7.96
CA GLN A 8 -12.22 2.84 7.75
C GLN A 8 -11.82 4.16 7.08
N TRP A 9 -12.58 4.62 6.08
CA TRP A 9 -12.24 5.83 5.33
C TRP A 9 -12.38 7.05 6.21
N GLN A 10 -13.46 7.14 6.99
CA GLN A 10 -13.63 8.20 7.99
C GLN A 10 -12.48 8.21 9.00
N ARG A 11 -12.07 7.04 9.51
CA ARG A 11 -10.92 6.94 10.43
C ARG A 11 -9.61 7.37 9.78
N LEU A 12 -9.40 7.09 8.49
CA LEU A 12 -8.21 7.57 7.76
C LEU A 12 -8.20 9.09 7.61
N GLN A 13 -9.38 9.71 7.39
CA GLN A 13 -9.51 11.16 7.30
C GLN A 13 -9.21 11.88 8.62
N THR A 14 -9.39 11.23 9.78
CA THR A 14 -9.00 11.84 11.07
C THR A 14 -7.48 11.95 11.25
N SER A 15 -6.67 11.31 10.39
CA SER A 15 -5.21 11.43 10.44
C SER A 15 -4.74 12.65 9.64
N PRO A 16 -4.18 13.70 10.28
CA PRO A 16 -3.72 14.89 9.58
C PRO A 16 -2.59 14.61 8.59
N PHE A 17 -1.81 13.55 8.83
CA PHE A 17 -0.76 13.11 7.90
C PHE A 17 -1.37 12.55 6.62
N ARG A 18 -2.39 11.69 6.72
CA ARG A 18 -2.98 11.00 5.57
C ARG A 18 -3.89 11.91 4.75
N ALA A 19 -4.64 12.79 5.41
CA ALA A 19 -5.55 13.73 4.77
C ALA A 19 -4.84 14.70 3.80
N LYS A 20 -3.51 14.88 3.93
CA LYS A 20 -2.70 15.75 3.07
C LYS A 20 -2.39 15.17 1.69
N PHE A 21 -2.52 13.85 1.51
CA PHE A 21 -2.17 13.20 0.25
C PHE A 21 -3.30 13.38 -0.76
N ARG A 22 -3.03 14.13 -1.84
CA ARG A 22 -3.96 14.37 -2.95
C ARG A 22 -3.19 14.29 -4.27
N LEU A 23 -3.85 13.77 -5.30
CA LEU A 23 -3.29 13.75 -6.65
C LEU A 23 -3.12 15.18 -7.15
N ASN A 24 -1.90 15.54 -7.55
CA ASN A 24 -1.61 16.79 -8.25
C ASN A 24 -1.97 16.67 -9.74
N ASP A 25 -1.84 17.77 -10.49
CA ASP A 25 -2.22 17.80 -11.90
C ASP A 25 -1.42 16.82 -12.76
N LYS A 26 -0.14 16.60 -12.44
CA LYS A 26 0.70 15.62 -13.16
C LYS A 26 0.24 14.19 -12.88
N ASP A 27 -0.12 13.88 -11.63
CA ASP A 27 -0.62 12.56 -11.26
C ASP A 27 -1.97 12.27 -11.93
N ARG A 28 -2.85 13.28 -12.03
CA ARG A 28 -4.15 13.20 -12.72
C ARG A 28 -3.96 12.99 -14.21
N LEU A 29 -3.12 13.81 -14.85
CA LEU A 29 -2.80 13.65 -16.27
C LEU A 29 -2.17 12.28 -16.56
N TYR A 30 -1.31 11.78 -15.67
CA TYR A 30 -0.74 10.44 -15.82
C TYR A 30 -1.81 9.34 -15.72
N LEU A 31 -2.73 9.45 -14.77
CA LEU A 31 -3.88 8.55 -14.61
C LEU A 31 -4.78 8.58 -15.86
N GLU A 32 -5.10 9.77 -16.37
CA GLU A 32 -5.92 9.95 -17.57
C GLU A 32 -5.24 9.38 -18.81
N ASN A 33 -3.96 9.66 -19.01
CA ASN A 33 -3.19 9.20 -20.18
C ASN A 33 -2.98 7.69 -20.21
N LYS A 34 -2.81 7.04 -19.04
CA LYS A 34 -2.57 5.58 -18.97
C LYS A 34 -3.85 4.78 -18.83
N GLY A 35 -4.88 5.36 -18.22
CA GLY A 35 -6.12 4.68 -17.88
C GLY A 35 -6.02 3.84 -16.60
N ILE A 36 -7.17 3.59 -15.99
CA ILE A 36 -7.27 2.95 -14.68
C ILE A 36 -6.69 1.54 -14.65
N ALA A 37 -6.87 0.75 -15.73
CA ALA A 37 -6.40 -0.63 -15.79
C ALA A 37 -4.88 -0.73 -15.66
N VAL A 38 -4.14 0.14 -16.36
CA VAL A 38 -2.67 0.20 -16.29
C VAL A 38 -2.20 0.64 -14.90
N ILE A 39 -2.88 1.63 -14.31
CA ILE A 39 -2.54 2.10 -12.96
C ILE A 39 -2.76 1.01 -11.90
N LEU A 40 -3.81 0.21 -12.04
CA LEU A 40 -4.04 -0.95 -11.18
C LEU A 40 -2.95 -2.02 -11.36
N SER A 41 -2.51 -2.28 -12.59
CA SER A 41 -1.36 -3.15 -12.86
C SER A 41 -0.10 -2.65 -12.15
N HIS A 42 0.22 -1.36 -12.26
CA HIS A 42 1.36 -0.77 -11.55
C HIS A 42 1.22 -0.92 -10.02
N ALA A 43 0.01 -0.78 -9.49
CA ALA A 43 -0.23 -0.97 -8.06
C ALA A 43 0.07 -2.40 -7.62
N ARG A 44 -0.31 -3.39 -8.42
CA ARG A 44 0.03 -4.79 -8.17
C ARG A 44 1.55 -5.00 -8.19
N ASP A 45 2.22 -4.52 -9.22
CA ASP A 45 3.68 -4.63 -9.36
C ASP A 45 4.43 -3.99 -8.18
N PHE A 46 3.94 -2.86 -7.67
CA PHE A 46 4.55 -2.20 -6.51
C PHE A 46 4.35 -2.98 -5.21
N ILE A 47 3.19 -3.60 -5.02
CA ILE A 47 2.95 -4.46 -3.85
C ILE A 47 3.87 -5.66 -3.91
N ASP A 48 3.92 -6.35 -5.06
CA ASP A 48 4.73 -7.57 -5.22
C ASP A 48 6.22 -7.27 -5.03
N ARG A 49 6.73 -6.16 -5.61
CA ARG A 49 8.17 -5.84 -5.53
C ARG A 49 8.63 -5.18 -4.22
N ARG A 50 7.72 -4.59 -3.45
CA ARG A 50 8.11 -3.75 -2.28
C ARG A 50 7.53 -4.23 -0.95
N LEU A 51 6.43 -4.98 -0.98
CA LEU A 51 5.71 -5.42 0.22
C LEU A 51 5.63 -6.94 0.38
N ALA A 52 5.68 -7.72 -0.72
CA ALA A 52 5.49 -9.17 -0.65
C ALA A 52 6.74 -9.94 -0.17
N ASP A 53 7.93 -9.35 -0.23
CA ASP A 53 9.12 -10.00 0.33
C ASP A 53 8.98 -10.20 1.85
N ALA A 54 9.42 -11.36 2.34
CA ALA A 54 9.45 -11.67 3.77
C ALA A 54 10.33 -10.67 4.55
N TRP A 55 11.42 -10.21 3.92
CA TRP A 55 12.39 -9.25 4.47
C TRP A 55 12.59 -8.07 3.51
N PRO A 56 11.60 -7.19 3.37
CA PRO A 56 11.65 -6.10 2.41
C PRO A 56 12.67 -5.05 2.87
N LYS A 57 13.41 -4.52 1.90
CA LYS A 57 14.34 -3.41 2.13
C LYS A 57 13.54 -2.19 2.62
N ASN A 58 14.06 -1.51 3.65
CA ASN A 58 13.45 -0.32 4.26
C ASN A 58 12.03 -0.58 4.79
N ASP A 59 11.83 -1.65 5.56
CA ASP A 59 10.53 -1.94 6.18
C ASP A 59 10.00 -0.73 6.97
N GLY A 60 8.73 -0.37 6.73
CA GLY A 60 8.13 0.88 7.21
C GLY A 60 8.29 2.09 6.28
N LYS A 61 9.20 2.06 5.30
CA LYS A 61 9.43 3.11 4.27
C LYS A 61 9.55 2.52 2.85
N GLN A 62 8.73 1.51 2.56
CA GLN A 62 8.83 0.69 1.34
C GLN A 62 8.45 1.44 0.06
N THR A 63 7.54 2.43 0.14
CA THR A 63 7.10 3.21 -1.02
C THR A 63 7.44 4.70 -0.86
N PRO A 64 7.89 5.38 -1.95
CA PRO A 64 8.10 6.82 -1.94
C PRO A 64 6.79 7.56 -1.67
N MET A 65 6.86 8.82 -1.23
CA MET A 65 5.64 9.62 -0.97
C MET A 65 4.99 10.19 -2.23
N ARG A 66 5.76 10.38 -3.31
CA ARG A 66 5.34 11.05 -4.56
C ARG A 66 6.06 10.43 -5.77
N GLY A 67 5.68 10.86 -6.97
CA GLY A 67 6.29 10.45 -8.24
C GLY A 67 5.46 9.42 -9.02
N HIS A 68 4.37 8.93 -8.45
CA HIS A 68 3.37 8.10 -9.13
C HIS A 68 2.02 8.20 -8.41
N PRO A 69 0.87 8.23 -9.11
CA PRO A 69 -0.46 8.34 -8.49
C PRO A 69 -0.73 7.21 -7.47
N VAL A 70 -0.25 6.00 -7.75
CA VAL A 70 -0.36 4.86 -6.81
C VAL A 70 0.30 5.14 -5.47
N PHE A 71 1.49 5.74 -5.44
CA PHE A 71 2.18 6.02 -4.18
C PHE A 71 1.37 7.00 -3.34
N VAL A 72 0.84 8.06 -3.97
CA VAL A 72 -0.04 9.02 -3.30
C VAL A 72 -1.27 8.31 -2.73
N ALA A 73 -1.92 7.44 -3.51
CA ALA A 73 -3.07 6.66 -3.07
C ALA A 73 -2.73 5.71 -1.90
N GLN A 74 -1.57 5.06 -1.94
CA GLN A 74 -1.14 4.15 -0.88
C GLN A 74 -0.88 4.87 0.45
N HIS A 75 -0.28 6.06 0.42
CA HIS A 75 -0.08 6.87 1.63
C HIS A 75 -1.39 7.43 2.18
N ALA A 76 -2.29 7.88 1.30
CA ALA A 76 -3.63 8.30 1.70
C ALA A 76 -4.42 7.16 2.37
N THR A 77 -4.31 5.93 1.85
CA THR A 77 -5.10 4.77 2.28
C THR A 77 -4.40 3.85 3.29
N ALA A 78 -3.22 4.22 3.80
CA ALA A 78 -2.46 3.38 4.74
C ALA A 78 -2.02 2.00 4.20
N THR A 79 -1.73 1.92 2.91
CA THR A 79 -1.26 0.69 2.25
C THR A 79 0.19 0.80 1.76
N CYS A 80 0.92 1.84 2.18
CA CYS A 80 2.29 2.15 1.74
C CYS A 80 3.39 1.29 2.38
N CYS A 81 3.13 0.66 3.52
CA CYS A 81 4.10 -0.21 4.20
C CYS A 81 3.41 -1.24 5.09
N ARG A 82 4.12 -2.29 5.49
CA ARG A 82 3.59 -3.37 6.33
C ARG A 82 3.07 -2.87 7.68
N GLY A 83 3.79 -1.92 8.30
CA GLY A 83 3.34 -1.30 9.55
C GLY A 83 2.02 -0.52 9.41
N CYS A 84 1.79 0.14 8.26
CA CYS A 84 0.52 0.81 7.99
C CYS A 84 -0.61 -0.20 7.79
N LEU A 85 -0.35 -1.29 7.06
CA LEU A 85 -1.32 -2.37 6.83
C LEU A 85 -1.73 -3.05 8.14
N ALA A 86 -0.76 -3.34 9.02
CA ALA A 86 -1.05 -3.91 10.33
C ALA A 86 -1.88 -2.94 11.20
N LYS A 87 -1.49 -1.67 11.26
CA LYS A 87 -2.14 -0.68 12.13
C LYS A 87 -3.54 -0.28 11.68
N TRP A 88 -3.76 -0.16 10.37
CA TRP A 88 -4.99 0.44 9.82
C TRP A 88 -5.95 -0.60 9.24
N HIS A 89 -5.42 -1.70 8.72
CA HIS A 89 -6.19 -2.74 8.03
C HIS A 89 -6.18 -4.09 8.75
N ALA A 90 -5.50 -4.20 9.90
CA ALA A 90 -5.32 -5.44 10.65
C ALA A 90 -4.73 -6.58 9.80
N ILE A 91 -3.87 -6.24 8.82
CA ILE A 91 -3.14 -7.23 8.02
C ILE A 91 -1.73 -7.35 8.60
N PRO A 92 -1.44 -8.43 9.34
CA PRO A 92 -0.14 -8.60 9.97
C PRO A 92 0.95 -8.93 8.93
N PRO A 93 2.22 -8.60 9.21
CA PRO A 93 3.33 -8.71 8.26
C PRO A 93 3.66 -10.15 7.86
N ASP A 94 3.38 -11.13 8.72
CA ASP A 94 3.52 -12.57 8.48
C ASP A 94 2.65 -13.08 7.33
N ARG A 95 1.48 -12.46 7.10
CA ARG A 95 0.59 -12.78 5.97
C ARG A 95 1.14 -12.39 4.59
N TYR A 96 2.18 -11.56 4.52
CA TYR A 96 2.80 -11.16 3.25
C TYR A 96 3.95 -12.06 2.82
N SER A 97 4.43 -12.96 3.69
CA SER A 97 5.55 -13.88 3.42
C SER A 97 5.15 -15.00 2.44
N ALA A 98 4.91 -14.67 1.18
CA ALA A 98 4.66 -15.66 0.14
C ALA A 98 5.97 -16.26 -0.39
N ASN A 99 6.70 -17.02 0.46
CA ASN A 99 7.45 -18.24 0.10
C ASN A 99 8.25 -18.73 1.33
N SER A 100 7.73 -19.70 2.06
CA SER A 100 8.55 -20.63 2.86
C SER A 100 8.57 -21.98 2.16
N SER A 101 9.22 -22.04 1.00
CA SER A 101 9.79 -23.30 0.54
C SER A 101 11.03 -23.58 1.37
N GLY A 102 10.99 -24.58 2.25
CA GLY A 102 12.19 -25.23 2.78
C GLY A 102 12.37 -25.20 4.30
N ALA A 103 12.12 -26.37 4.91
CA ALA A 103 12.85 -26.97 6.03
C ALA A 103 13.07 -26.14 7.31
N ILE A 104 12.31 -26.48 8.36
CA ILE A 104 12.87 -26.66 9.70
C ILE A 104 12.30 -27.96 10.28
N SER A 105 12.94 -29.08 9.94
CA SER A 105 13.13 -30.14 10.91
C SER A 105 14.15 -29.63 11.94
N CYS A 106 13.77 -29.56 13.21
CA CYS A 106 14.73 -29.58 14.31
C CYS A 106 14.02 -30.09 15.56
N SER A 107 14.42 -31.31 15.93
CA SER A 107 14.38 -31.99 17.23
C SER A 107 13.03 -32.29 17.86
#